data_AF-A0A6A6EKY0-F1
#
_entry.id   AF-A0A6A6EKY0-F1
#
_cell.length_a   1.000
_cell.length_b   1.000
_cell.length_c   1.000
_cell.angle_alpha   90.00
_cell.angle_beta   90.00
_cell.angle_gamma   90.00
#
_symmetry.space_group_name_H-M   'P 1'
#
loop_
_entity.id
_entity.type
_entity.pdbx_description
1 polymer ?
#
loop_
_entity_poly.entity_id
_entity_poly.type
_entity_poly.pdbx_seq_one_letter_code
_entity_poly.pdbx_strand_id
1 'polypeptide(L)'
;MLSLADLRDIEQVKRHAWTPGEREMLCVLHRWFEPSAPTDFASIFNSIHGLGLRNHVVQQQFDNHLRLYGAKAFPEFKKVFVSTPFDDPDGVYNALRLKIGSEAQMLGIEIWRRRTDAAITWGRAAKARSENTRRYYKSLVRRASQSAKQAQPREITIKPDHNPNADVLAVHISRQPLVEIKRNTITIAATDTLSPPLRVQGASTISTYVEGSGHWSPQSSPHSWHLAFRVWDDNSGTRFDERGFVAALFARRRRNGGISRPIPIDDEYGICKVLANDHLSFQGSCSAFVSVAASVIQILKYASSMNSPKIAGASELLLWGDVPMSAILHIFPFSELEGLIQNDSHVAGLLKLHLIGPNSSIFAIHQRLRKDSSVLDPNIARAMARIARIFGLNSADITCPHITEFVTYLVDAWSITSTQLNDIHELSQLAATFATSLGPRKSKYHLQDVMAAFIKEIQDGTAKLAYARQRPARRRRRTD
;
A
#
# COMPACT_ATOMS: atom_id res chain seq x y z
N MET A 1 -4.00 -12.81 -18.47
CA MET A 1 -3.26 -11.57 -18.16
C MET A 1 -4.27 -10.52 -17.73
N LEU A 2 -4.08 -9.87 -16.58
CA LEU A 2 -4.89 -8.71 -16.19
C LEU A 2 -4.60 -7.55 -17.15
N SER A 3 -5.63 -6.83 -17.60
CA SER A 3 -5.41 -5.65 -18.44
C SER A 3 -4.72 -4.54 -17.64
N LEU A 4 -4.11 -3.56 -18.33
CA LEU A 4 -3.55 -2.38 -17.68
C LEU A 4 -4.59 -1.60 -16.85
N ALA A 5 -5.88 -1.69 -17.20
CA ALA A 5 -6.97 -1.11 -16.42
C ALA A 5 -7.19 -1.88 -15.11
N ASP A 6 -7.21 -3.21 -15.16
CA ASP A 6 -7.43 -4.07 -14.00
C ASP A 6 -6.28 -3.93 -12.98
N LEU A 7 -5.03 -3.84 -13.44
CA LEU A 7 -3.87 -3.57 -12.58
C LEU A 7 -3.96 -2.19 -11.91
N ARG A 8 -4.51 -1.19 -12.60
CA ARG A 8 -4.66 0.17 -12.05
C ARG A 8 -5.67 0.20 -10.91
N ASP A 9 -6.76 -0.55 -11.04
CA ASP A 9 -7.82 -0.60 -10.04
C ASP A 9 -7.42 -1.45 -8.82
N ILE A 10 -6.57 -2.48 -9.02
CA ILE A 10 -5.94 -3.25 -7.93
C ILE A 10 -4.90 -2.38 -7.18
N GLU A 11 -4.05 -1.64 -7.89
CA GLU A 11 -3.02 -0.80 -7.26
C GLU A 11 -3.59 0.46 -6.58
N GLN A 12 -4.73 0.96 -7.05
CA GLN A 12 -5.28 2.24 -6.61
C GLN A 12 -6.77 2.13 -6.32
N VAL A 13 -7.10 1.57 -5.14
CA VAL A 13 -8.45 1.73 -4.57
C VAL A 13 -8.82 3.21 -4.60
N LYS A 14 -9.81 3.56 -5.43
CA LYS A 14 -10.27 4.93 -5.63
C LYS A 14 -10.66 5.49 -4.26
N ARG A 15 -10.15 6.68 -3.93
CA ARG A 15 -10.52 7.34 -2.67
C ARG A 15 -12.03 7.61 -2.69
N HIS A 16 -12.70 7.22 -1.61
CA HIS A 16 -14.13 7.48 -1.45
C HIS A 16 -14.42 8.97 -1.47
N ALA A 17 -15.40 9.37 -2.29
CA ALA A 17 -15.79 10.75 -2.46
C ALA A 17 -16.95 11.08 -1.51
N TRP A 18 -16.59 11.46 -0.28
CA TRP A 18 -17.56 11.70 0.80
C TRP A 18 -18.62 12.74 0.45
N THR A 19 -19.90 12.35 0.49
CA THR A 19 -21.03 13.25 0.29
C THR A 19 -21.40 14.01 1.57
N PRO A 20 -22.15 15.13 1.48
CA PRO A 20 -22.68 15.80 2.68
C PRO A 20 -23.53 14.89 3.57
N GLY A 21 -24.44 14.11 2.97
CA GLY A 21 -25.30 13.19 3.72
C GLY A 21 -24.52 12.11 4.47
N GLU A 22 -23.48 11.55 3.85
CA GLU A 22 -22.58 10.58 4.49
C GLU A 22 -21.85 11.21 5.70
N ARG A 23 -21.33 12.44 5.56
CA ARG A 23 -20.65 13.15 6.66
C ARG A 23 -21.60 13.49 7.80
N GLU A 24 -22.83 13.90 7.46
CA GLU A 24 -23.88 14.19 8.42
C GLU A 24 -24.24 12.93 9.22
N MET A 25 -24.43 11.79 8.55
CA MET A 25 -24.69 10.51 9.20
C MET A 25 -23.54 10.09 10.14
N LEU A 26 -22.28 10.24 9.72
CA LEU A 26 -21.13 9.98 10.62
C LEU A 26 -21.17 10.86 11.88
N CYS A 27 -21.55 12.12 11.74
CA CYS A 27 -21.70 13.00 12.90
C CYS A 27 -22.82 12.51 13.83
N VAL A 28 -23.96 12.05 13.28
CA VAL A 28 -25.07 11.51 14.08
C VAL A 28 -24.67 10.23 14.81
N LEU A 29 -24.01 9.29 14.12
CA LEU A 29 -23.49 8.06 14.71
C LEU A 29 -22.62 8.35 15.93
N HIS A 30 -21.60 9.19 15.76
CA HIS A 30 -20.64 9.50 16.82
C HIS A 30 -21.20 10.40 17.94
N ARG A 31 -22.27 11.15 17.71
CA ARG A 31 -22.87 12.02 18.72
C ARG A 31 -23.87 11.28 19.62
N TRP A 32 -24.78 10.51 19.04
CA TRP A 32 -25.89 9.91 19.79
C TRP A 32 -25.72 8.44 20.13
N PHE A 33 -24.75 7.74 19.53
CA PHE A 33 -24.56 6.32 19.75
C PHE A 33 -23.18 5.99 20.31
N GLU A 34 -23.10 4.83 20.95
CA GLU A 34 -21.88 4.21 21.42
C GLU A 34 -21.80 2.80 20.82
N PRO A 35 -20.74 2.48 20.05
CA PRO A 35 -20.60 1.17 19.44
C PRO A 35 -20.16 0.14 20.47
N SER A 36 -20.60 -1.11 20.33
CA SER A 36 -20.16 -2.21 21.19
C SER A 36 -18.79 -2.74 20.77
N ALA A 37 -18.48 -2.72 19.47
CA ALA A 37 -17.18 -3.03 18.91
C ALA A 37 -16.65 -1.90 17.99
N PRO A 38 -15.32 -1.76 17.82
CA PRO A 38 -14.72 -0.70 17.00
C PRO A 38 -15.16 -0.69 15.53
N THR A 39 -15.73 -1.79 15.03
CA THR A 39 -16.17 -1.96 13.64
C THR A 39 -17.63 -1.63 13.39
N ASP A 40 -18.45 -1.51 14.44
CA ASP A 40 -19.91 -1.44 14.33
C ASP A 40 -20.39 -0.25 13.51
N PHE A 41 -19.82 0.94 13.75
CA PHE A 41 -20.16 2.14 13.01
C PHE A 41 -19.84 2.01 11.53
N ALA A 42 -18.73 1.36 11.17
CA ALA A 42 -18.39 1.13 9.77
C ALA A 42 -19.36 0.13 9.12
N SER A 43 -19.74 -0.94 9.83
CA SER A 43 -20.73 -1.92 9.34
C SER A 43 -22.09 -1.27 9.08
N ILE A 44 -22.62 -0.52 10.06
CA ILE A 44 -23.90 0.20 9.95
C ILE A 44 -23.85 1.25 8.83
N PHE A 45 -22.77 2.03 8.77
CA PHE A 45 -22.58 3.05 7.74
C PHE A 45 -22.53 2.46 6.34
N ASN A 46 -21.77 1.38 6.16
CA ASN A 46 -21.65 0.67 4.89
C ASN A 46 -22.98 0.08 4.44
N SER A 47 -23.75 -0.51 5.36
CA SER A 47 -25.05 -1.10 5.04
C SER A 47 -26.05 -0.05 4.57
N ILE A 48 -26.17 1.09 5.27
CA ILE A 48 -27.09 2.18 4.90
C ILE A 48 -26.76 2.82 3.55
N HIS A 49 -25.48 2.90 3.18
CA HIS A 49 -25.04 3.54 1.94
C HIS A 49 -24.69 2.58 0.80
N GLY A 50 -24.75 1.27 1.01
CA GLY A 50 -24.34 0.27 0.02
C GLY A 50 -22.84 0.34 -0.31
N LEU A 51 -22.00 0.62 0.70
CA LEU A 51 -20.55 0.78 0.54
C LEU A 51 -19.79 -0.40 1.16
N GLY A 52 -18.53 -0.57 0.76
CA GLY A 52 -17.61 -1.57 1.30
C GLY A 52 -16.37 -0.94 1.93
N LEU A 53 -16.53 0.17 2.67
CA LEU A 53 -15.39 0.89 3.23
C LEU A 53 -14.79 0.13 4.42
N ARG A 54 -13.45 0.07 4.46
CA ARG A 54 -12.73 -0.48 5.62
C ARG A 54 -12.98 0.39 6.87
N ASN A 55 -13.03 -0.23 8.05
CA ASN A 55 -13.31 0.47 9.31
C ASN A 55 -12.45 1.74 9.52
N HIS A 56 -11.13 1.62 9.33
CA HIS A 56 -10.23 2.76 9.50
C HIS A 56 -10.51 3.93 8.54
N VAL A 57 -11.12 3.69 7.37
CA VAL A 57 -11.46 4.76 6.40
C VAL A 57 -12.63 5.58 6.95
N VAL A 58 -13.65 4.91 7.49
CA VAL A 58 -14.82 5.54 8.12
C VAL A 58 -14.40 6.29 9.37
N GLN A 59 -13.61 5.65 10.23
CA GLN A 59 -13.12 6.25 11.48
C GLN A 59 -12.20 7.46 11.21
N GLN A 60 -11.25 7.35 10.28
CA GLN A 60 -10.38 8.47 9.91
C GLN A 60 -11.17 9.64 9.34
N GLN A 61 -12.25 9.40 8.60
CA GLN A 61 -13.09 10.48 8.10
C GLN A 61 -13.74 11.26 9.25
N PHE A 62 -14.21 10.60 10.29
CA PHE A 62 -14.75 11.31 11.44
C PHE A 62 -13.64 11.97 12.27
N ASP A 63 -12.67 11.20 12.77
CA ASP A 63 -11.68 11.67 13.75
C ASP A 63 -10.68 12.66 13.16
N ASN A 64 -10.09 12.33 12.01
CA ASN A 64 -9.00 13.10 11.41
C ASN A 64 -9.48 14.15 10.41
N HIS A 65 -10.77 14.14 10.07
CA HIS A 65 -11.34 15.13 9.16
C HIS A 65 -12.44 15.94 9.83
N LEU A 66 -13.63 15.38 10.04
CA LEU A 66 -14.78 16.15 10.52
C LEU A 66 -14.50 16.79 11.88
N ARG A 67 -14.06 16.00 12.86
CA ARG A 67 -13.74 16.46 14.23
C ARG A 67 -12.53 17.38 14.26
N LEU A 68 -11.45 17.04 13.54
CA LEU A 68 -10.21 17.81 13.55
C LEU A 68 -10.40 19.25 13.05
N TYR A 69 -11.11 19.44 11.95
CA TYR A 69 -11.34 20.77 11.36
C TYR A 69 -12.60 21.46 11.91
N GLY A 70 -13.60 20.69 12.36
CA GLY A 70 -14.75 21.17 13.13
C GLY A 70 -15.77 22.03 12.37
N ALA A 71 -16.66 22.65 13.14
CA ALA A 71 -17.89 23.32 12.65
C ALA A 71 -17.68 24.44 11.63
N LYS A 72 -16.54 25.15 11.64
CA LYS A 72 -16.27 26.22 10.67
C LYS A 72 -15.91 25.66 9.28
N ALA A 73 -15.33 24.47 9.22
CA ALA A 73 -14.89 23.84 7.98
C ALA A 73 -15.96 22.92 7.37
N PHE A 74 -16.79 22.29 8.22
CA PHE A 74 -17.81 21.34 7.81
C PHE A 74 -19.20 21.78 8.29
N PRO A 75 -20.07 22.26 7.39
CA PRO A 75 -21.44 22.63 7.72
C PRO A 75 -22.24 21.49 8.36
N GLU A 76 -22.02 20.26 7.93
CA GLU A 76 -22.68 19.06 8.46
C GLU A 76 -22.32 18.84 9.93
N PHE A 77 -21.05 19.05 10.29
CA PHE A 77 -20.60 19.00 11.68
C PHE A 77 -21.21 20.14 12.51
N LYS A 78 -21.27 21.36 11.96
CA LYS A 78 -21.92 22.50 12.64
C LYS A 78 -23.40 22.24 12.88
N LYS A 79 -24.10 21.69 11.89
CA LYS A 79 -25.53 21.38 11.97
C LYS A 79 -25.75 20.37 13.10
N VAL A 80 -25.03 19.24 13.06
CA VAL A 80 -25.18 18.16 14.03
C VAL A 80 -24.72 18.53 15.43
N PHE A 81 -23.49 19.06 15.63
CA PHE A 81 -22.91 19.23 16.98
C PHE A 81 -23.13 20.61 17.61
N VAL A 82 -23.43 21.65 16.82
CA VAL A 82 -23.51 23.04 17.33
C VAL A 82 -24.92 23.60 17.22
N SER A 83 -25.62 23.32 16.13
CA SER A 83 -26.91 23.95 15.83
C SER A 83 -28.09 23.20 16.44
N THR A 84 -27.96 21.87 16.58
CA THR A 84 -29.01 21.04 17.17
C THR A 84 -28.68 20.73 18.63
N PRO A 85 -29.56 21.06 19.59
CA PRO A 85 -29.45 20.59 20.97
C PRO A 85 -29.36 19.07 21.06
N PHE A 86 -28.74 18.52 22.11
CA PHE A 86 -28.52 17.07 22.22
C PHE A 86 -29.82 16.28 22.37
N ASP A 87 -30.79 16.82 23.08
CA ASP A 87 -32.15 16.29 23.20
C ASP A 87 -32.91 16.30 21.86
N ASP A 88 -32.52 17.17 20.93
CA ASP A 88 -33.12 17.34 19.60
C ASP A 88 -34.64 17.57 19.71
N PRO A 89 -35.07 18.67 20.36
CA PRO A 89 -36.48 18.92 20.69
C PRO A 89 -37.36 19.03 19.44
N ASP A 90 -36.81 19.57 18.36
CA ASP A 90 -37.49 19.71 17.07
C ASP A 90 -37.48 18.39 16.25
N GLY A 91 -36.82 17.35 16.75
CA GLY A 91 -36.76 16.03 16.12
C GLY A 91 -36.07 16.01 14.76
N VAL A 92 -35.14 16.93 14.50
CA VAL A 92 -34.46 17.11 13.21
C VAL A 92 -33.78 15.82 12.76
N TYR A 93 -33.23 15.05 13.71
CA TYR A 93 -32.49 13.82 13.44
C TYR A 93 -33.26 12.56 13.83
N ASN A 94 -34.54 12.64 14.21
CA ASN A 94 -35.34 11.47 14.60
C ASN A 94 -35.38 10.40 13.50
N ALA A 95 -35.69 10.78 12.26
CA ALA A 95 -35.76 9.85 11.14
C ALA A 95 -34.41 9.13 10.89
N LEU A 96 -33.30 9.86 10.95
CA LEU A 96 -31.97 9.28 10.73
C LEU A 96 -31.54 8.40 11.91
N ARG A 97 -31.85 8.77 13.16
CA ARG A 97 -31.60 7.96 14.35
C ARG A 97 -32.40 6.64 14.33
N LEU A 98 -33.67 6.70 13.91
CA LEU A 98 -34.49 5.49 13.72
C LEU A 98 -33.90 4.59 12.64
N LYS A 99 -33.49 5.16 11.49
CA LYS A 99 -32.83 4.41 10.41
C LYS A 99 -31.57 3.70 10.89
N ILE A 100 -30.71 4.39 11.66
CA ILE A 100 -29.49 3.81 12.25
C ILE A 100 -29.85 2.66 13.21
N GLY A 101 -30.84 2.85 14.09
CA GLY A 101 -31.28 1.82 15.04
C GLY A 101 -31.84 0.57 14.35
N SER A 102 -32.68 0.76 13.33
CA SER A 102 -33.23 -0.35 12.54
C SER A 102 -32.13 -1.10 11.78
N GLU A 103 -31.16 -0.39 11.20
CA GLU A 103 -30.05 -1.05 10.50
C GLU A 103 -29.17 -1.86 11.46
N ALA A 104 -28.84 -1.29 12.63
CA ALA A 104 -28.06 -2.00 13.64
C ALA A 104 -28.77 -3.28 14.10
N GLN A 105 -30.10 -3.20 14.31
CA GLN A 105 -30.92 -4.37 14.64
C GLN A 105 -30.89 -5.43 13.54
N MET A 106 -31.04 -5.04 12.26
CA MET A 106 -30.97 -5.98 11.13
C MET A 106 -29.61 -6.68 11.02
N LEU A 107 -28.52 -5.98 11.35
CA LEU A 107 -27.17 -6.54 11.35
C LEU A 107 -26.84 -7.35 12.61
N GLY A 108 -27.75 -7.41 13.60
CA GLY A 108 -27.48 -8.03 14.90
C GLY A 108 -26.41 -7.29 15.71
N ILE A 109 -26.22 -6.00 15.47
CA ILE A 109 -25.24 -5.15 16.14
C ILE A 109 -25.92 -4.40 17.28
N GLU A 110 -25.43 -4.60 18.49
CA GLU A 110 -25.88 -3.86 19.66
C GLU A 110 -25.23 -2.47 19.69
N ILE A 111 -26.04 -1.41 19.67
CA ILE A 111 -25.58 -0.02 19.83
C ILE A 111 -26.35 0.67 20.95
N TRP A 112 -25.65 1.47 21.75
CA TRP A 112 -26.24 2.14 22.90
C TRP A 112 -26.51 3.61 22.60
N ARG A 113 -27.73 4.08 22.86
CA ARG A 113 -28.05 5.51 22.74
C ARG A 113 -27.47 6.27 23.94
N ARG A 114 -26.64 7.27 23.67
CA ARG A 114 -26.07 8.15 24.69
C ARG A 114 -27.17 9.00 25.35
N ARG A 115 -27.03 9.23 26.66
CA ARG A 115 -27.92 10.11 27.44
C ARG A 115 -27.42 11.55 27.52
N THR A 116 -26.14 11.76 27.28
CA THR A 116 -25.46 13.06 27.33
C THR A 116 -24.49 13.18 26.16
N ASP A 117 -24.16 14.43 25.80
CA ASP A 117 -23.18 14.70 24.76
C ASP A 117 -21.79 14.22 25.21
N ALA A 118 -21.06 13.58 24.29
CA ALA A 118 -19.70 13.16 24.58
C ALA A 118 -18.80 14.40 24.67
N ALA A 119 -17.84 14.40 25.60
CA ALA A 119 -16.85 15.47 25.74
C ALA A 119 -15.87 15.46 24.55
N ILE A 120 -16.32 15.93 23.39
CA ILE A 120 -15.56 15.90 22.14
C ILE A 120 -14.87 17.24 21.96
N THR A 121 -13.54 17.21 21.98
CA THR A 121 -12.73 18.34 21.51
C THR A 121 -12.66 18.34 19.98
N TRP A 122 -13.03 19.46 19.36
CA TRP A 122 -13.06 19.64 17.91
C TRP A 122 -12.38 20.93 17.46
N GLY A 123 -12.12 21.08 16.16
CA GLY A 123 -11.57 22.31 15.57
C GLY A 123 -10.11 22.59 15.91
N ARG A 124 -9.37 21.59 16.40
CA ARG A 124 -7.94 21.71 16.76
C ARG A 124 -7.07 22.11 15.56
N ALA A 125 -7.50 21.85 14.32
CA ALA A 125 -6.77 22.24 13.11
C ALA A 125 -6.49 23.75 13.05
N ALA A 126 -7.39 24.59 13.57
CA ALA A 126 -7.21 26.04 13.58
C ALA A 126 -5.97 26.49 14.37
N LYS A 127 -5.62 25.73 15.42
CA LYS A 127 -4.49 25.99 16.33
C LYS A 127 -3.38 24.94 16.19
N ALA A 128 -3.39 24.14 15.13
CA ALA A 128 -2.38 23.09 14.93
C ALA A 128 -0.98 23.69 14.81
N ARG A 129 0.05 23.02 15.35
CA ARG A 129 1.45 23.47 15.22
C ARG A 129 1.93 23.49 13.76
N SER A 130 1.47 22.54 12.96
CA SER A 130 1.77 22.42 11.52
C SER A 130 1.12 23.54 10.71
N GLU A 131 1.95 24.32 10.00
CA GLU A 131 1.49 25.38 9.10
C GLU A 131 0.59 24.82 7.98
N ASN A 132 0.95 23.66 7.41
CA ASN A 132 0.16 23.02 6.35
C ASN A 132 -1.26 22.68 6.83
N THR A 133 -1.40 22.20 8.07
CA THR A 133 -2.72 21.89 8.65
C THR A 133 -3.56 23.16 8.81
N ARG A 134 -2.95 24.27 9.25
CA ARG A 134 -3.65 25.56 9.38
C ARG A 134 -4.06 26.12 8.03
N ARG A 135 -3.20 26.06 7.01
CA ARG A 135 -3.55 26.54 5.66
C ARG A 135 -4.67 25.72 5.04
N TYR A 136 -4.60 24.39 5.16
CA TYR A 136 -5.66 23.52 4.69
C TYR A 136 -6.98 23.79 5.42
N TYR A 137 -6.95 24.00 6.74
CA TYR A 137 -8.11 24.45 7.51
C TYR A 137 -8.71 25.75 6.95
N LYS A 138 -7.89 26.79 6.74
CA LYS A 138 -8.34 28.08 6.16
C LYS A 138 -8.99 27.89 4.80
N SER A 139 -8.43 27.01 3.96
CA SER A 139 -8.97 26.66 2.65
C SER A 139 -10.36 26.01 2.76
N LEU A 140 -10.54 25.07 3.68
CA LEU A 140 -11.84 24.42 3.95
C LEU A 140 -12.88 25.42 4.45
N VAL A 141 -12.53 26.27 5.41
CA VAL A 141 -13.42 27.32 5.93
C VAL A 141 -13.85 28.29 4.82
N ARG A 142 -12.91 28.68 3.95
CA ARG A 142 -13.22 29.54 2.79
C ARG A 142 -14.21 28.87 1.84
N ARG A 143 -14.03 27.58 1.53
CA ARG A 143 -14.95 26.81 0.69
C ARG A 143 -16.34 26.71 1.32
N ALA A 144 -16.42 26.35 2.59
CA ALA A 144 -17.69 26.27 3.31
C ALA A 144 -18.43 27.62 3.31
N SER A 145 -17.70 28.73 3.51
CA SER A 145 -18.26 30.08 3.44
C SER A 145 -18.77 30.45 2.04
N GLN A 146 -18.05 30.06 0.99
CA GLN A 146 -18.46 30.28 -0.40
C GLN A 146 -19.70 29.46 -0.77
N SER A 147 -19.74 28.18 -0.39
CA SER A 147 -20.91 27.32 -0.60
C SER A 147 -22.14 27.85 0.15
N ALA A 148 -21.98 28.38 1.36
CA ALA A 148 -23.08 29.01 2.10
C ALA A 148 -23.61 30.27 1.40
N LYS A 149 -22.72 31.12 0.84
CA LYS A 149 -23.13 32.30 0.06
C LYS A 149 -23.83 31.93 -1.24
N GLN A 150 -23.45 30.83 -1.87
CA GLN A 150 -24.10 30.35 -3.09
C GLN A 150 -25.46 29.71 -2.82
N ALA A 151 -25.65 29.10 -1.65
CA ALA A 151 -26.91 28.47 -1.26
C ALA A 151 -27.99 29.46 -0.81
N GLN A 152 -27.63 30.71 -0.49
CA GLN A 152 -28.65 31.73 -0.20
C GLN A 152 -29.36 32.11 -1.51
N PRO A 153 -30.70 32.01 -1.57
CA PRO A 153 -31.45 32.48 -2.73
C PRO A 153 -31.10 33.93 -2.94
N ARG A 154 -30.58 34.27 -4.12
CA ARG A 154 -30.36 35.67 -4.49
C ARG A 154 -31.73 36.32 -4.47
N GLU A 155 -32.00 37.17 -3.48
CA GLU A 155 -33.05 38.16 -3.60
C GLU A 155 -32.72 38.95 -4.87
N ILE A 156 -33.45 38.65 -5.94
CA ILE A 156 -33.44 39.47 -7.14
C ILE A 156 -34.11 40.76 -6.69
N THR A 157 -33.32 41.70 -6.18
CA THR A 157 -33.76 43.07 -6.03
C THR A 157 -33.98 43.59 -7.45
N ILE A 158 -35.21 43.44 -7.94
CA ILE A 158 -35.68 44.14 -9.12
C ILE A 158 -35.63 45.61 -8.73
N LYS A 159 -34.55 46.30 -9.11
CA LYS A 159 -34.54 47.75 -9.09
C LYS A 159 -35.63 48.18 -10.06
N PRO A 160 -36.59 49.02 -9.66
CA PRO A 160 -37.53 49.58 -10.62
C PRO A 160 -36.72 50.42 -11.61
N ASP A 161 -36.56 49.92 -12.84
CA ASP A 161 -36.11 50.74 -13.95
C ASP A 161 -37.19 51.80 -14.18
N HIS A 162 -36.91 53.03 -13.75
CA HIS A 162 -37.59 54.21 -14.29
C HIS A 162 -37.15 54.38 -15.74
N ASN A 163 -37.78 53.65 -16.64
CA ASN A 163 -37.82 53.98 -18.05
C ASN A 163 -39.16 54.66 -18.34
N PRO A 164 -39.22 55.99 -18.53
CA PRO A 164 -40.46 56.71 -18.77
C PRO A 164 -41.04 56.53 -20.18
N ASN A 165 -40.47 55.66 -21.03
CA ASN A 165 -41.00 55.37 -22.36
C ASN A 165 -41.07 53.86 -22.60
N ALA A 166 -42.18 53.24 -22.22
CA ALA A 166 -42.58 51.94 -22.77
C ALA A 166 -44.10 51.85 -22.77
N ASP A 167 -44.67 52.12 -23.94
CA ASP A 167 -46.06 51.85 -24.27
C ASP A 167 -46.40 50.37 -24.10
N VAL A 168 -47.55 50.17 -23.45
CA VAL A 168 -48.57 49.14 -23.66
C VAL A 168 -48.14 47.90 -24.45
N LEU A 169 -48.12 46.75 -23.80
CA LEU A 169 -48.78 45.53 -24.31
C LEU A 169 -49.03 44.56 -23.14
N ALA A 170 -50.31 44.38 -22.85
CA ALA A 170 -50.82 43.48 -21.85
C ALA A 170 -50.61 42.02 -22.28
N VAL A 171 -50.02 41.21 -21.39
CA VAL A 171 -50.13 39.75 -21.46
C VAL A 171 -50.71 39.26 -20.15
N HIS A 172 -51.92 38.72 -20.30
CA HIS A 172 -52.77 38.13 -19.28
C HIS A 172 -52.38 36.65 -19.16
N ILE A 173 -51.78 36.20 -18.04
CA ILE A 173 -51.77 34.77 -17.71
C ILE A 173 -52.11 34.57 -16.23
N SER A 174 -53.07 33.67 -16.07
CA SER A 174 -53.92 33.39 -14.93
C SER A 174 -53.25 32.55 -13.83
N ARG A 175 -53.70 32.89 -12.62
CA ARG A 175 -53.81 32.18 -11.33
C ARG A 175 -53.66 30.64 -11.32
N GLN A 176 -53.11 30.18 -10.19
CA GLN A 176 -52.94 28.81 -9.67
C GLN A 176 -54.22 27.93 -9.65
N PRO A 177 -54.09 26.62 -9.31
CA PRO A 177 -54.24 26.17 -7.90
C PRO A 177 -53.21 25.11 -7.46
N LEU A 178 -52.73 25.15 -6.21
CA LEU A 178 -53.24 24.42 -5.03
C LEU A 178 -53.34 22.89 -5.24
N VAL A 179 -52.38 22.13 -4.68
CA VAL A 179 -52.53 20.68 -4.47
C VAL A 179 -52.56 20.40 -2.97
N GLU A 180 -53.64 19.73 -2.63
CA GLU A 180 -54.20 19.39 -1.34
C GLU A 180 -53.46 18.22 -0.70
N ILE A 181 -53.25 18.32 0.61
CA ILE A 181 -52.75 17.25 1.48
C ILE A 181 -53.89 16.25 1.74
N LYS A 182 -53.71 14.97 1.41
CA LYS A 182 -54.52 13.89 1.98
C LYS A 182 -53.68 12.85 2.71
N ARG A 183 -53.98 12.77 4.00
CA ARG A 183 -53.65 11.69 4.95
C ARG A 183 -54.18 10.37 4.41
N ASN A 184 -53.44 9.28 4.59
CA ASN A 184 -54.04 7.97 4.78
C ASN A 184 -53.26 7.16 5.81
N THR A 185 -54.01 6.83 6.85
CA THR A 185 -53.77 5.88 7.93
C THR A 185 -53.68 4.47 7.35
N ILE A 186 -52.69 3.66 7.76
CA ILE A 186 -52.79 2.20 7.65
C ILE A 186 -52.50 1.59 9.02
N THR A 187 -53.48 0.78 9.42
CA THR A 187 -53.68 0.05 10.66
C THR A 187 -52.67 -1.08 10.83
N ILE A 188 -52.22 -1.25 12.07
CA ILE A 188 -51.43 -2.38 12.57
C ILE A 188 -52.34 -3.61 12.66
N ALA A 189 -51.94 -4.72 12.04
CA ALA A 189 -52.46 -6.04 12.36
C ALA A 189 -51.28 -6.92 12.75
N ALA A 190 -51.31 -7.35 14.02
CA ALA A 190 -50.41 -8.33 14.59
C ALA A 190 -50.95 -9.74 14.30
N THR A 191 -50.03 -10.67 13.99
CA THR A 191 -50.25 -12.10 14.23
C THR A 191 -48.93 -12.73 14.65
N ASP A 192 -48.90 -13.10 15.92
CA ASP A 192 -47.98 -14.05 16.52
C ASP A 192 -48.06 -15.41 15.81
N THR A 193 -46.90 -16.01 15.54
CA THR A 193 -46.78 -17.47 15.54
C THR A 193 -45.44 -17.87 16.13
N LEU A 194 -45.53 -18.50 17.30
CA LEU A 194 -44.48 -19.13 18.07
C LEU A 194 -43.95 -20.38 17.36
N SER A 195 -42.63 -20.62 17.46
CA SER A 195 -42.02 -21.95 17.35
C SER A 195 -40.77 -22.01 18.24
N PRO A 196 -40.68 -22.96 19.19
CA PRO A 196 -39.56 -23.10 20.12
C PRO A 196 -38.60 -24.25 19.66
N PRO A 197 -37.62 -24.70 20.46
CA PRO A 197 -36.22 -24.31 20.34
C PRO A 197 -35.29 -25.44 19.85
N LEU A 198 -34.06 -25.01 19.54
CA LEU A 198 -32.85 -25.81 19.30
C LEU A 198 -32.70 -27.01 20.25
N ARG A 199 -32.54 -28.19 19.67
CA ARG A 199 -32.05 -29.41 20.34
C ARG A 199 -30.57 -29.57 20.03
N VAL A 200 -29.73 -29.33 21.03
CA VAL A 200 -28.32 -29.69 21.07
C VAL A 200 -28.23 -31.21 21.27
N GLN A 201 -27.60 -31.93 20.35
CA GLN A 201 -27.05 -33.26 20.60
C GLN A 201 -25.64 -33.33 20.03
N GLY A 202 -24.68 -33.47 20.94
CA GLY A 202 -23.33 -33.89 20.61
C GLY A 202 -23.32 -35.35 20.18
N ALA A 203 -22.47 -35.65 19.20
CA ALA A 203 -21.98 -36.98 18.95
C ALA A 203 -20.51 -36.86 18.56
N SER A 204 -19.66 -37.18 19.53
CA SER A 204 -18.24 -37.46 19.36
C SER A 204 -18.08 -38.54 18.29
N THR A 205 -17.41 -38.22 17.18
CA THR A 205 -16.83 -39.23 16.31
C THR A 205 -15.33 -39.05 16.35
N ILE A 206 -14.69 -39.98 17.06
CA ILE A 206 -13.24 -40.19 17.06
C ILE A 206 -12.84 -40.47 15.61
N SER A 207 -12.18 -39.52 14.97
CA SER A 207 -11.55 -39.70 13.67
C SER A 207 -10.07 -39.97 13.91
N THR A 208 -9.68 -41.19 13.61
CA THR A 208 -8.34 -41.74 13.64
C THR A 208 -7.41 -40.86 12.80
N TYR A 209 -6.39 -40.29 13.44
CA TYR A 209 -5.29 -39.59 12.78
C TYR A 209 -4.56 -40.58 11.85
N VAL A 210 -4.79 -40.44 10.55
CA VAL A 210 -3.90 -40.98 9.53
C VAL A 210 -2.88 -39.89 9.24
N GLU A 211 -1.59 -40.22 9.39
CA GLU A 211 -0.46 -39.42 8.97
C GLU A 211 -0.57 -39.09 7.48
N GLY A 212 -1.22 -37.96 7.18
CA GLY A 212 -1.20 -37.35 5.86
C GLY A 212 0.08 -36.57 5.69
N SER A 213 1.00 -37.12 4.89
CA SER A 213 2.07 -36.40 4.21
C SER A 213 1.46 -35.25 3.40
N GLY A 214 1.26 -34.12 4.07
CA GLY A 214 0.83 -32.86 3.48
C GLY A 214 1.93 -32.30 2.59
N HIS A 215 2.08 -32.90 1.41
CA HIS A 215 2.84 -32.33 0.31
C HIS A 215 2.07 -31.08 -0.12
N TRP A 216 2.41 -29.94 0.49
CA TRP A 216 2.09 -28.63 -0.05
C TRP A 216 2.67 -28.60 -1.46
N SER A 217 1.84 -28.83 -2.47
CA SER A 217 2.18 -28.47 -3.84
C SER A 217 2.02 -26.96 -3.93
N PRO A 218 3.11 -26.20 -4.11
CA PRO A 218 2.99 -24.77 -4.31
C PRO A 218 2.25 -24.57 -5.62
N GLN A 219 0.99 -24.13 -5.53
CA GLN A 219 0.33 -23.51 -6.68
C GLN A 219 1.27 -22.40 -7.15
N SER A 220 1.80 -22.58 -8.35
CA SER A 220 2.73 -21.70 -9.03
C SER A 220 2.07 -20.34 -9.22
N SER A 221 2.20 -19.48 -8.21
CA SER A 221 1.94 -18.06 -8.35
C SER A 221 2.81 -17.54 -9.51
N PRO A 222 2.30 -16.62 -10.34
CA PRO A 222 2.94 -16.24 -11.59
C PRO A 222 4.30 -15.52 -11.46
N HIS A 223 4.86 -15.40 -10.25
CA HIS A 223 6.15 -14.76 -9.98
C HIS A 223 6.88 -15.55 -8.88
N SER A 224 7.52 -16.67 -9.21
CA SER A 224 8.53 -17.26 -8.34
C SER A 224 9.75 -16.35 -8.36
N TRP A 225 10.12 -15.79 -7.21
CA TRP A 225 11.35 -15.01 -7.08
C TRP A 225 12.49 -16.00 -6.95
N HIS A 226 13.48 -15.89 -7.83
CA HIS A 226 14.62 -16.80 -7.88
C HIS A 226 15.88 -16.16 -7.30
N LEU A 227 15.89 -14.84 -7.08
CA LEU A 227 17.06 -14.12 -6.61
C LEU A 227 16.73 -13.07 -5.52
N ALA A 228 17.42 -13.19 -4.40
CA ALA A 228 17.48 -12.28 -3.30
C ALA A 228 18.95 -12.09 -2.91
N PHE A 229 19.24 -11.06 -2.16
CA PHE A 229 20.60 -10.72 -1.76
C PHE A 229 20.67 -10.47 -0.26
N ARG A 230 21.77 -10.87 0.36
CA ARG A 230 22.06 -10.62 1.75
C ARG A 230 23.39 -9.91 1.88
N VAL A 231 23.45 -8.91 2.75
CA VAL A 231 24.71 -8.30 3.20
C VAL A 231 24.87 -8.57 4.68
N TRP A 232 26.08 -8.91 5.09
CA TRP A 232 26.40 -9.10 6.50
C TRP A 232 27.86 -8.77 6.79
N ASP A 233 28.13 -8.56 8.07
CA ASP A 233 29.43 -8.40 8.70
C ASP A 233 29.42 -9.15 10.06
N ASP A 234 30.50 -9.04 10.83
CA ASP A 234 30.61 -9.69 12.14
C ASP A 234 29.65 -9.11 13.20
N ASN A 235 29.10 -7.91 12.96
CA ASN A 235 28.14 -7.25 13.84
C ASN A 235 26.68 -7.61 13.51
N SER A 236 26.46 -8.37 12.45
CA SER A 236 25.12 -8.72 11.99
C SER A 236 24.45 -9.70 12.96
N GLY A 237 23.16 -9.50 13.24
CA GLY A 237 22.34 -10.38 14.11
C GLY A 237 22.04 -11.77 13.54
N THR A 238 22.79 -12.22 12.54
CA THR A 238 22.67 -13.53 11.91
C THR A 238 24.06 -14.09 11.80
N ARG A 239 24.23 -15.38 12.09
CA ARG A 239 25.53 -16.04 11.97
C ARG A 239 25.64 -16.73 10.62
N PHE A 240 26.85 -16.75 10.07
CA PHE A 240 27.17 -17.50 8.86
C PHE A 240 28.22 -18.56 9.21
N ASP A 241 27.95 -19.81 8.85
CA ASP A 241 28.83 -20.97 9.08
C ASP A 241 28.82 -21.89 7.85
N GLU A 242 29.49 -23.04 7.94
CA GLU A 242 29.57 -24.04 6.86
C GLU A 242 28.21 -24.57 6.40
N ARG A 243 27.14 -24.36 7.18
CA ARG A 243 25.77 -24.77 6.88
C ARG A 243 24.93 -23.62 6.31
N GLY A 244 25.47 -22.40 6.21
CA GLY A 244 24.78 -21.22 5.68
C GLY A 244 24.45 -20.18 6.75
N PHE A 245 23.40 -19.38 6.53
CA PHE A 245 22.98 -18.33 7.47
C PHE A 245 22.01 -18.86 8.50
N VAL A 246 22.17 -18.51 9.78
CA VAL A 246 21.18 -18.82 10.83
C VAL A 246 20.82 -17.56 11.62
N ALA A 247 19.53 -17.32 11.81
CA ALA A 247 19.02 -16.22 12.62
C ALA A 247 19.50 -16.36 14.08
N ALA A 248 19.82 -15.25 14.75
CA ALA A 248 20.42 -15.26 16.09
C ALA A 248 19.61 -16.09 17.11
N LEU A 249 18.27 -16.06 17.03
CA LEU A 249 17.40 -16.83 17.93
C LEU A 249 17.70 -18.33 17.89
N PHE A 250 18.07 -18.86 16.72
CA PHE A 250 18.29 -20.29 16.50
C PHE A 250 19.77 -20.68 16.51
N ALA A 251 20.70 -19.71 16.52
CA ALA A 251 22.14 -19.97 16.39
C ALA A 251 22.68 -20.97 17.44
N ARG A 252 22.20 -20.94 18.68
CA ARG A 252 22.59 -21.90 19.72
C ARG A 252 21.90 -23.26 19.56
N ARG A 253 20.64 -23.29 19.11
CA ARG A 253 19.82 -24.51 18.99
C ARG A 253 20.16 -25.32 17.74
N ARG A 254 20.61 -24.68 16.64
CA ARG A 254 20.93 -25.35 15.38
C ARG A 254 21.93 -26.50 15.53
N ARG A 255 22.82 -26.45 16.54
CA ARG A 255 23.79 -27.52 16.83
C ARG A 255 23.15 -28.78 17.43
N ASN A 256 22.08 -28.63 18.23
CA ASN A 256 21.58 -29.70 19.10
C ASN A 256 20.09 -30.06 18.91
N GLY A 257 19.29 -29.21 18.25
CA GLY A 257 17.83 -29.37 18.22
C GLY A 257 17.16 -28.84 16.95
N GLY A 258 17.91 -28.52 15.90
CA GLY A 258 17.37 -28.00 14.65
C GLY A 258 16.73 -26.62 14.77
N ILE A 259 15.94 -26.27 13.77
CA ILE A 259 15.21 -25.01 13.66
C ILE A 259 13.73 -25.33 13.77
N SER A 260 13.02 -24.63 14.65
CA SER A 260 11.59 -24.82 14.82
C SER A 260 10.85 -24.40 13.55
N ARG A 261 9.71 -25.04 13.27
CA ARG A 261 8.84 -24.63 12.15
C ARG A 261 8.42 -23.16 12.29
N PRO A 262 8.18 -22.45 11.17
CA PRO A 262 7.65 -21.09 11.21
C PRO A 262 6.36 -21.02 12.03
N ILE A 263 6.24 -19.98 12.86
CA ILE A 263 5.00 -19.68 13.58
C ILE A 263 4.01 -19.07 12.58
N PRO A 264 2.74 -19.53 12.53
CA PRO A 264 1.71 -18.93 11.68
C PRO A 264 1.59 -17.42 11.90
N ILE A 265 1.33 -16.64 10.84
CA ILE A 265 1.19 -15.18 10.94
C ILE A 265 -0.01 -14.79 11.82
N ASP A 266 -1.02 -15.65 11.85
CA ASP A 266 -2.25 -15.58 12.61
C ASP A 266 -2.24 -16.46 13.86
N ASP A 267 -1.06 -16.75 14.42
CA ASP A 267 -0.97 -17.47 15.68
C ASP A 267 -1.80 -16.78 16.78
N GLU A 268 -2.46 -17.59 17.61
CA GLU A 268 -3.40 -17.16 18.65
C GLU A 268 -2.82 -16.07 19.57
N TYR A 269 -1.51 -16.12 19.80
CA TYR A 269 -0.79 -15.24 20.72
C TYR A 269 -0.15 -14.04 20.01
N GLY A 270 -0.23 -13.96 18.68
CA GLY A 270 0.41 -12.93 17.86
C GLY A 270 1.95 -12.90 17.93
N ILE A 271 2.58 -14.00 18.36
CA ILE A 271 4.04 -14.11 18.54
C ILE A 271 4.79 -13.83 17.24
N CYS A 272 4.29 -14.32 16.10
CA CYS A 272 4.93 -14.08 14.81
C CYS A 272 5.00 -12.58 14.50
N LYS A 273 3.93 -11.83 14.81
CA LYS A 273 3.87 -10.37 14.63
C LYS A 273 4.83 -9.64 15.57
N VAL A 274 4.97 -10.10 16.82
CA VAL A 274 5.93 -9.53 17.78
C VAL A 274 7.36 -9.75 17.28
N LEU A 275 7.72 -10.99 16.93
CA LEU A 275 9.06 -11.30 16.42
C LEU A 275 9.37 -10.56 15.11
N ALA A 276 8.39 -10.43 14.21
CA ALA A 276 8.55 -9.66 12.98
C ALA A 276 8.69 -8.16 13.26
N ASN A 277 7.93 -7.61 14.21
CA ASN A 277 8.05 -6.23 14.61
C ASN A 277 9.41 -5.93 15.26
N ASP A 278 9.90 -6.80 16.14
CA ASP A 278 11.23 -6.70 16.76
C ASP A 278 12.32 -6.73 15.68
N HIS A 279 12.20 -7.65 14.71
CA HIS A 279 13.11 -7.73 13.57
C HIS A 279 13.12 -6.45 12.72
N LEU A 280 11.95 -5.94 12.35
CA LEU A 280 11.80 -4.80 11.44
C LEU A 280 12.06 -3.45 12.10
N SER A 281 11.84 -3.34 13.41
CA SER A 281 12.15 -2.16 14.21
C SER A 281 13.63 -2.07 14.58
N PHE A 282 14.40 -3.15 14.35
CA PHE A 282 15.76 -3.31 14.85
C PHE A 282 15.83 -3.17 16.38
N GLN A 283 14.74 -3.48 17.09
CA GLN A 283 14.66 -3.48 18.54
C GLN A 283 14.56 -4.92 19.02
N GLY A 284 15.57 -5.39 19.74
CA GLY A 284 15.60 -6.76 20.26
C GLY A 284 17.00 -7.36 20.24
N SER A 285 17.21 -8.40 21.04
CA SER A 285 18.52 -9.07 21.18
C SER A 285 18.70 -10.25 20.21
N CYS A 286 17.61 -10.86 19.73
CA CYS A 286 17.67 -12.07 18.91
C CYS A 286 16.56 -12.08 17.85
N SER A 287 16.93 -12.01 16.58
CA SER A 287 16.00 -12.19 15.45
C SER A 287 15.70 -13.67 15.19
N ALA A 288 14.43 -13.98 14.87
CA ALA A 288 14.01 -15.27 14.30
C ALA A 288 14.15 -15.35 12.76
N PHE A 289 14.46 -14.22 12.13
CA PHE A 289 14.50 -14.08 10.68
C PHE A 289 15.91 -13.78 10.16
N VAL A 290 16.20 -14.29 8.96
CA VAL A 290 17.33 -13.90 8.12
C VAL A 290 16.82 -12.89 7.08
N SER A 291 17.26 -11.64 7.21
CA SER A 291 16.91 -10.58 6.24
C SER A 291 17.63 -10.79 4.92
N VAL A 292 16.90 -10.57 3.84
CA VAL A 292 17.40 -10.58 2.45
C VAL A 292 16.65 -9.47 1.70
N ALA A 293 17.21 -9.01 0.59
CA ALA A 293 16.72 -7.91 -0.22
C ALA A 293 16.66 -8.31 -1.70
N ALA A 294 15.58 -7.96 -2.39
CA ALA A 294 15.42 -8.14 -3.83
C ALA A 294 15.83 -6.88 -4.60
N SER A 295 16.87 -6.18 -4.14
CA SER A 295 17.32 -4.93 -4.74
C SER A 295 18.81 -4.76 -4.57
N VAL A 296 19.50 -4.65 -5.71
CA VAL A 296 20.95 -4.38 -5.74
C VAL A 296 21.26 -3.05 -5.06
N ILE A 297 20.47 -1.98 -5.28
CA ILE A 297 20.70 -0.70 -4.59
C ILE A 297 20.58 -0.84 -3.07
N GLN A 298 19.60 -1.61 -2.59
CA GLN A 298 19.40 -1.80 -1.16
C GLN A 298 20.60 -2.50 -0.51
N ILE A 299 21.14 -3.55 -1.13
CA ILE A 299 22.34 -4.21 -0.60
C ILE A 299 23.59 -3.34 -0.68
N LEU A 300 23.78 -2.58 -1.77
CA LEU A 300 24.92 -1.66 -1.88
C LEU A 300 24.86 -0.58 -0.78
N LYS A 301 23.65 -0.10 -0.48
CA LYS A 301 23.44 0.84 0.63
C LYS A 301 23.80 0.21 1.98
N TYR A 302 23.33 -1.01 2.26
CA TYR A 302 23.68 -1.69 3.50
C TYR A 302 25.18 -1.93 3.63
N ALA A 303 25.82 -2.42 2.57
CA ALA A 303 27.27 -2.61 2.53
C ALA A 303 28.03 -1.31 2.82
N SER A 304 27.61 -0.18 2.24
CA SER A 304 28.28 1.11 2.47
C SER A 304 28.31 1.60 3.93
N SER A 305 27.53 0.98 4.81
CA SER A 305 27.44 1.33 6.24
C SER A 305 28.05 0.28 7.18
N MET A 306 28.60 -0.82 6.64
CA MET A 306 29.11 -1.95 7.41
C MET A 306 30.65 -1.99 7.40
N ASN A 307 31.22 -2.68 8.38
CA ASN A 307 32.67 -2.90 8.44
C ASN A 307 33.01 -4.21 7.71
N SER A 308 33.78 -4.13 6.63
CA SER A 308 34.18 -5.30 5.81
C SER A 308 33.00 -6.18 5.37
N PRO A 309 31.97 -5.61 4.73
CA PRO A 309 30.75 -6.35 4.37
C PRO A 309 31.03 -7.47 3.35
N LYS A 310 30.24 -8.53 3.48
CA LYS A 310 30.14 -9.63 2.51
C LYS A 310 28.74 -9.66 1.92
N ILE A 311 28.64 -10.09 0.66
CA ILE A 311 27.36 -10.18 -0.07
C ILE A 311 27.12 -11.62 -0.52
N ALA A 312 25.86 -12.07 -0.42
CA ALA A 312 25.40 -13.39 -0.81
C ALA A 312 24.13 -13.31 -1.63
N GLY A 313 24.01 -14.10 -2.70
CA GLY A 313 22.76 -14.32 -3.43
C GLY A 313 21.99 -15.52 -2.85
N ALA A 314 20.70 -15.37 -2.58
CA ALA A 314 19.78 -16.39 -2.07
C ALA A 314 18.49 -16.43 -2.91
N SER A 315 17.55 -17.30 -2.61
CA SER A 315 16.16 -17.23 -3.10
C SER A 315 15.23 -16.92 -1.91
N GLU A 316 14.13 -16.19 -2.13
CA GLU A 316 13.07 -15.81 -1.14
C GLU A 316 13.27 -14.51 -0.32
N LEU A 317 12.19 -14.02 0.32
CA LEU A 317 12.12 -12.79 1.13
C LEU A 317 11.71 -13.11 2.58
N LEU A 318 12.48 -12.61 3.56
CA LEU A 318 12.34 -12.85 5.01
C LEU A 318 12.24 -14.34 5.37
N LEU A 319 13.40 -14.93 5.62
CA LEU A 319 13.54 -16.35 5.84
C LEU A 319 13.48 -16.67 7.33
N TRP A 320 12.48 -17.45 7.74
CA TRP A 320 12.40 -17.94 9.11
C TRP A 320 13.50 -18.97 9.34
N GLY A 321 14.26 -18.81 10.43
CA GLY A 321 15.23 -19.84 10.81
C GLY A 321 16.60 -19.64 10.17
N ASP A 322 16.82 -20.31 9.04
CA ASP A 322 18.10 -20.33 8.33
C ASP A 322 17.95 -20.24 6.81
N VAL A 323 19.08 -19.97 6.17
CA VAL A 323 19.28 -20.10 4.72
C VAL A 323 20.35 -21.16 4.55
N PRO A 324 20.01 -22.38 4.08
CA PRO A 324 20.97 -23.44 3.96
C PRO A 324 22.03 -23.07 2.90
N MET A 325 23.25 -23.59 3.07
CA MET A 325 24.35 -23.33 2.12
C MET A 325 23.98 -23.70 0.67
N SER A 326 23.16 -24.73 0.47
CA SER A 326 22.66 -25.14 -0.85
C SER A 326 21.74 -24.12 -1.53
N ALA A 327 21.14 -23.19 -0.78
CA ALA A 327 20.34 -22.10 -1.32
C ALA A 327 21.17 -20.85 -1.63
N ILE A 328 22.44 -20.82 -1.23
CA ILE A 328 23.34 -19.69 -1.46
C ILE A 328 24.09 -19.92 -2.78
N LEU A 329 23.80 -19.07 -3.77
CA LEU A 329 24.37 -19.20 -5.11
C LEU A 329 25.84 -18.77 -5.16
N HIS A 330 26.17 -17.70 -4.43
CA HIS A 330 27.51 -17.11 -4.44
C HIS A 330 27.74 -16.25 -3.21
N ILE A 331 29.00 -16.17 -2.77
CA ILE A 331 29.48 -15.31 -1.68
C ILE A 331 30.74 -14.61 -2.16
N PHE A 332 30.79 -13.29 -1.99
CA PHE A 332 31.99 -12.50 -2.28
C PHE A 332 32.14 -11.34 -1.28
N PRO A 333 33.39 -10.91 -0.99
CA PRO A 333 33.63 -9.71 -0.19
C PRO A 333 33.28 -8.46 -1.01
N PHE A 334 32.71 -7.44 -0.36
CA PHE A 334 32.34 -6.21 -1.06
C PHE A 334 33.54 -5.51 -1.73
N SER A 335 34.74 -5.67 -1.18
CA SER A 335 35.99 -5.15 -1.75
C SER A 335 36.30 -5.69 -3.15
N GLU A 336 35.78 -6.86 -3.52
CA GLU A 336 35.91 -7.38 -4.89
C GLU A 336 35.10 -6.53 -5.88
N LEU A 337 33.90 -6.09 -5.48
CA LEU A 337 33.08 -5.17 -6.28
C LEU A 337 33.72 -3.78 -6.33
N GLU A 338 34.29 -3.29 -5.22
CA GLU A 338 35.04 -2.04 -5.20
C GLU A 338 36.25 -2.11 -6.14
N GLY A 339 36.98 -3.23 -6.14
CA GLY A 339 38.08 -3.49 -7.07
C GLY A 339 37.60 -3.49 -8.52
N LEU A 340 36.46 -4.09 -8.83
CA LEU A 340 35.88 -4.04 -10.19
C LEU A 340 35.56 -2.59 -10.59
N ILE A 341 34.98 -1.80 -9.68
CA ILE A 341 34.64 -0.39 -9.92
C ILE A 341 35.89 0.45 -10.16
N GLN A 342 36.96 0.24 -9.39
CA GLN A 342 38.22 0.95 -9.57
C GLN A 342 38.88 0.64 -10.92
N ASN A 343 38.74 -0.60 -11.41
CA ASN A 343 39.39 -1.08 -12.62
C ASN A 343 38.55 -0.93 -13.90
N ASP A 344 37.26 -0.62 -13.79
CA ASP A 344 36.34 -0.50 -14.92
C ASP A 344 35.47 0.76 -14.81
N SER A 345 35.83 1.78 -15.60
CA SER A 345 35.15 3.07 -15.64
C SER A 345 33.67 2.97 -16.03
N HIS A 346 33.27 1.97 -16.83
CA HIS A 346 31.88 1.76 -17.20
C HIS A 346 31.09 1.12 -16.06
N VAL A 347 31.69 0.21 -15.29
CA VAL A 347 31.09 -0.32 -14.06
C VAL A 347 30.95 0.78 -13.02
N ALA A 348 31.97 1.63 -12.84
CA ALA A 348 31.91 2.79 -11.95
C ALA A 348 30.82 3.78 -12.37
N GLY A 349 30.77 4.09 -13.67
CA GLY A 349 29.77 4.98 -14.27
C GLY A 349 28.35 4.43 -14.18
N LEU A 350 28.17 3.11 -14.26
CA LEU A 350 26.87 2.46 -14.09
C LEU A 350 26.46 2.46 -12.62
N LEU A 351 27.26 1.88 -11.72
CA LEU A 351 26.86 1.68 -10.32
C LEU A 351 26.76 2.99 -9.52
N LYS A 352 27.57 4.00 -9.85
CA LYS A 352 27.59 5.33 -9.21
C LYS A 352 27.58 5.26 -7.67
N LEU A 353 28.47 4.45 -7.08
CA LEU A 353 28.48 4.23 -5.62
C LEU A 353 28.60 5.52 -4.80
N HIS A 354 29.21 6.57 -5.33
CA HIS A 354 29.27 7.89 -4.67
C HIS A 354 27.88 8.50 -4.37
N LEU A 355 26.82 8.08 -5.07
CA LEU A 355 25.43 8.48 -4.79
C LEU A 355 24.79 7.65 -3.67
N ILE A 356 25.33 6.46 -3.40
CA ILE A 356 24.87 5.48 -2.42
C ILE A 356 25.66 5.70 -1.13
N GLY A 357 25.12 6.55 -0.26
CA GLY A 357 25.72 6.83 1.04
C GLY A 357 24.76 6.55 2.20
N PRO A 358 25.28 6.43 3.44
CA PRO A 358 24.48 6.12 4.62
C PRO A 358 23.36 7.14 4.87
N ASN A 359 23.63 8.41 4.55
CA ASN A 359 22.70 9.53 4.76
C ASN A 359 21.65 9.70 3.64
N SER A 360 21.75 8.93 2.55
CA SER A 360 20.82 9.04 1.42
C SER A 360 19.67 8.05 1.59
N SER A 361 18.42 8.53 1.53
CA SER A 361 17.27 7.61 1.48
C SER A 361 17.28 6.83 0.17
N ILE A 362 16.81 5.57 0.19
CA ILE A 362 16.72 4.73 -1.03
C ILE A 362 15.91 5.43 -2.12
N PHE A 363 14.84 6.13 -1.73
CA PHE A 363 14.04 6.95 -2.64
C PHE A 363 14.87 8.07 -3.30
N ALA A 364 15.68 8.80 -2.52
CA ALA A 364 16.53 9.87 -3.06
C ALA A 364 17.61 9.31 -3.99
N ILE A 365 18.19 8.15 -3.68
CA ILE A 365 19.14 7.44 -4.54
C ILE A 365 18.48 7.10 -5.88
N HIS A 366 17.34 6.41 -5.88
CA HIS A 366 16.62 6.10 -7.12
C HIS A 366 16.23 7.35 -7.90
N GLN A 367 15.81 8.43 -7.24
CA GLN A 367 15.46 9.67 -7.92
C GLN A 367 16.68 10.30 -8.61
N ARG A 368 17.86 10.24 -7.99
CA ARG A 368 19.11 10.71 -8.61
C ARG A 368 19.49 9.82 -9.78
N LEU A 369 19.55 8.50 -9.60
CA LEU A 369 19.88 7.55 -10.66
C LEU A 369 18.93 7.65 -11.87
N ARG A 370 17.63 7.89 -11.64
CA ARG A 370 16.65 8.14 -12.70
C ARG A 370 16.90 9.39 -13.52
N LYS A 371 17.37 10.47 -12.89
CA LYS A 371 17.72 11.72 -13.59
C LYS A 371 18.97 11.54 -14.45
N ASP A 372 19.84 10.67 -13.97
CA ASP A 372 21.14 10.34 -14.50
C ASP A 372 21.10 9.12 -15.44
N SER A 373 19.93 8.90 -16.08
CA SER A 373 19.58 7.68 -16.83
C SER A 373 20.72 7.21 -17.72
N SER A 374 21.10 5.94 -17.58
CA SER A 374 22.12 5.33 -18.44
C SER A 374 21.47 4.82 -19.71
N VAL A 375 22.09 5.10 -20.86
CA VAL A 375 21.68 4.52 -22.14
C VAL A 375 22.33 3.16 -22.28
N LEU A 376 21.56 2.14 -22.66
CA LEU A 376 22.10 0.82 -22.92
C LEU A 376 22.91 0.85 -24.22
N ASP A 377 24.22 0.67 -24.08
CA ASP A 377 25.17 0.53 -25.17
C ASP A 377 26.04 -0.74 -24.97
N PRO A 378 26.94 -1.11 -25.89
CA PRO A 378 27.79 -2.29 -25.73
C PRO A 378 28.70 -2.26 -24.50
N ASN A 379 29.11 -1.07 -24.05
CA ASN A 379 29.96 -0.92 -22.86
C ASN A 379 29.17 -1.11 -21.58
N ILE A 380 27.94 -0.59 -21.51
CA ILE A 380 27.01 -0.81 -20.40
C ILE A 380 26.57 -2.28 -20.35
N ALA A 381 26.27 -2.92 -21.49
CA ALA A 381 25.97 -4.35 -21.54
C ALA A 381 27.15 -5.19 -21.02
N ARG A 382 28.39 -4.83 -21.39
CA ARG A 382 29.61 -5.46 -20.85
C ARG A 382 29.76 -5.21 -19.34
N ALA A 383 29.50 -4.00 -18.86
CA ALA A 383 29.57 -3.65 -17.44
C ALA A 383 28.53 -4.46 -16.63
N MET A 384 27.29 -4.54 -17.10
CA MET A 384 26.23 -5.37 -16.49
C MET A 384 26.67 -6.84 -16.38
N ALA A 385 27.30 -7.39 -17.42
CA ALA A 385 27.78 -8.77 -17.42
C ALA A 385 28.95 -9.00 -16.44
N ARG A 386 29.87 -8.03 -16.30
CA ARG A 386 30.95 -8.08 -15.31
C ARG A 386 30.42 -8.01 -13.89
N ILE A 387 29.43 -7.15 -13.64
CA ILE A 387 28.74 -7.08 -12.35
C ILE A 387 28.02 -8.41 -12.07
N ALA A 388 27.25 -8.95 -13.01
CA ALA A 388 26.60 -10.26 -12.90
C ALA A 388 27.59 -11.39 -12.55
N ARG A 389 28.79 -11.35 -13.15
CA ARG A 389 29.86 -12.30 -12.82
C ARG A 389 30.35 -12.21 -11.38
N ILE A 390 30.53 -10.99 -10.84
CA ILE A 390 30.88 -10.80 -9.42
C ILE A 390 29.78 -11.35 -8.51
N PHE A 391 28.51 -11.30 -8.94
CA PHE A 391 27.39 -11.94 -8.24
C PHE A 391 27.30 -13.45 -8.47
N GLY A 392 28.30 -14.07 -9.11
CA GLY A 392 28.40 -15.50 -9.34
C GLY A 392 27.50 -16.05 -10.44
N LEU A 393 26.89 -15.19 -11.27
CA LEU A 393 25.93 -15.61 -12.31
C LEU A 393 26.56 -16.33 -13.51
N ASN A 394 27.86 -16.63 -13.45
CA ASN A 394 28.57 -17.47 -14.41
C ASN A 394 28.90 -18.88 -13.86
N SER A 395 28.39 -19.24 -12.68
CA SER A 395 28.57 -20.56 -12.07
C SER A 395 27.70 -21.64 -12.74
N ALA A 396 28.03 -22.91 -12.48
CA ALA A 396 27.35 -24.08 -13.05
C ALA A 396 25.89 -24.23 -12.60
N ASP A 397 25.58 -23.78 -11.39
CA ASP A 397 24.28 -23.96 -10.73
C ASP A 397 23.30 -22.80 -11.01
N ILE A 398 23.73 -21.79 -11.77
CA ILE A 398 22.92 -20.62 -12.10
C ILE A 398 21.94 -20.95 -13.20
N THR A 399 20.70 -20.48 -13.11
CA THR A 399 19.66 -20.70 -14.11
C THR A 399 19.40 -19.44 -14.94
N CYS A 400 18.80 -19.59 -16.13
CA CYS A 400 18.34 -18.43 -16.91
C CYS A 400 17.42 -17.50 -16.11
N PRO A 401 16.44 -18.00 -15.31
CA PRO A 401 15.69 -17.18 -14.37
C PRO A 401 16.54 -16.30 -13.43
N HIS A 402 17.66 -16.79 -12.89
CA HIS A 402 18.55 -15.96 -12.07
C HIS A 402 19.15 -14.79 -12.86
N ILE A 403 19.57 -15.05 -14.10
CA ILE A 403 20.14 -14.01 -14.99
C ILE A 403 19.07 -12.98 -15.35
N THR A 404 17.89 -13.47 -15.77
CA THR A 404 16.70 -12.68 -16.06
C THR A 404 16.44 -11.71 -14.91
N GLU A 405 16.21 -12.22 -13.70
CA GLU A 405 15.85 -11.42 -12.53
C GLU A 405 16.95 -10.42 -12.14
N PHE A 406 18.22 -10.80 -12.25
CA PHE A 406 19.33 -9.89 -12.02
C PHE A 406 19.37 -8.72 -13.01
N VAL A 407 19.16 -9.00 -14.30
CA VAL A 407 19.07 -7.98 -15.34
C VAL A 407 17.89 -7.06 -15.07
N THR A 408 16.73 -7.61 -14.70
CA THR A 408 15.56 -6.81 -14.27
C THR A 408 15.93 -5.87 -13.13
N TYR A 409 16.62 -6.37 -12.10
CA TYR A 409 17.05 -5.55 -10.96
C TYR A 409 17.98 -4.41 -11.37
N LEU A 410 18.94 -4.66 -12.27
CA LEU A 410 19.82 -3.59 -12.75
C LEU A 410 19.07 -2.54 -13.58
N VAL A 411 18.22 -2.97 -14.51
CA VAL A 411 17.45 -2.07 -15.38
C VAL A 411 16.52 -1.19 -14.56
N ASP A 412 15.75 -1.78 -13.64
CA ASP A 412 14.78 -1.06 -12.81
C ASP A 412 15.48 -0.09 -11.84
N ALA A 413 16.58 -0.55 -11.22
CA ALA A 413 17.31 0.21 -10.20
C ALA A 413 18.02 1.44 -10.79
N TRP A 414 18.71 1.29 -11.92
CA TRP A 414 19.47 2.36 -12.59
C TRP A 414 18.71 3.05 -13.72
N SER A 415 17.46 2.63 -13.98
CA SER A 415 16.61 3.20 -15.03
C SER A 415 17.32 3.20 -16.38
N ILE A 416 17.95 2.08 -16.70
CA ILE A 416 18.69 1.88 -17.94
C ILE A 416 17.68 1.90 -19.09
N THR A 417 17.88 2.79 -20.07
CA THR A 417 17.00 2.90 -21.23
C THR A 417 17.70 2.46 -22.49
N SER A 418 17.01 1.68 -23.33
CA SER A 418 17.46 1.44 -24.71
C SER A 418 16.88 2.50 -25.64
N THR A 419 17.74 3.13 -26.46
CA THR A 419 17.34 4.11 -27.47
C THR A 419 16.69 3.48 -28.70
N GLN A 420 16.95 2.18 -28.95
CA GLN A 420 16.55 1.50 -30.18
C GLN A 420 15.98 0.10 -29.91
N LEU A 421 14.92 0.00 -29.10
CA LEU A 421 14.25 -1.29 -28.89
C LEU A 421 13.68 -1.93 -30.18
N ASN A 422 13.49 -1.14 -31.24
CA ASN A 422 12.97 -1.61 -32.51
C ASN A 422 14.05 -2.18 -33.44
N ASP A 423 15.33 -1.93 -33.16
CA ASP A 423 16.43 -2.52 -33.95
C ASP A 423 16.83 -3.88 -33.35
N ILE A 424 16.32 -4.95 -33.97
CA ILE A 424 16.59 -6.33 -33.58
C ILE A 424 18.09 -6.65 -33.68
N HIS A 425 18.80 -6.06 -34.64
CA HIS A 425 20.23 -6.31 -34.83
C HIS A 425 21.07 -5.68 -33.73
N GLU A 426 20.78 -4.42 -33.36
CA GLU A 426 21.46 -3.76 -32.25
C GLU A 426 21.18 -4.49 -30.93
N LEU A 427 19.93 -4.85 -30.65
CA LEU A 427 19.57 -5.55 -29.42
C LEU A 427 20.23 -6.94 -29.33
N SER A 428 20.33 -7.63 -30.46
CA SER A 428 21.03 -8.92 -30.59
C SER A 428 22.55 -8.75 -30.38
N GLN A 429 23.16 -7.67 -30.87
CA GLN A 429 24.58 -7.34 -30.63
C GLN A 429 24.85 -7.02 -29.16
N LEU A 430 23.95 -6.26 -28.51
CA LEU A 430 24.04 -5.97 -27.07
C LEU A 430 23.92 -7.25 -26.24
N ALA A 431 22.97 -8.12 -26.58
CA ALA A 431 22.78 -9.41 -25.92
C ALA A 431 24.00 -10.32 -26.10
N ALA A 432 24.57 -10.40 -27.31
CA ALA A 432 25.79 -11.15 -27.57
C ALA A 432 26.97 -10.58 -26.77
N THR A 433 27.07 -9.25 -26.66
CA THR A 433 28.10 -8.57 -25.85
C THR A 433 27.94 -8.92 -24.37
N PHE A 434 26.72 -8.88 -23.82
CA PHE A 434 26.44 -9.31 -22.44
C PHE A 434 26.79 -10.78 -22.23
N ALA A 435 26.28 -11.69 -23.07
CA ALA A 435 26.45 -13.13 -22.89
C ALA A 435 27.92 -13.58 -23.01
N THR A 436 28.66 -13.05 -23.99
CA THR A 436 30.10 -13.32 -24.13
C THR A 436 30.90 -12.74 -22.96
N SER A 437 30.53 -11.54 -22.50
CA SER A 437 31.19 -10.88 -21.37
C SER A 437 30.84 -11.50 -20.02
N LEU A 438 29.69 -12.16 -19.87
CA LEU A 438 29.32 -12.94 -18.69
C LEU A 438 30.20 -14.20 -18.63
N GLY A 439 30.50 -14.78 -19.80
CA GLY A 439 31.41 -15.90 -19.95
C GLY A 439 30.87 -17.17 -19.28
N PRO A 440 29.73 -17.72 -19.74
CA PRO A 440 29.04 -18.85 -19.13
C PRO A 440 29.79 -20.19 -19.25
N ARG A 441 31.13 -20.19 -19.35
CA ARG A 441 31.96 -21.37 -19.65
C ARG A 441 31.75 -22.54 -18.69
N LYS A 442 31.22 -22.29 -17.49
CA LYS A 442 30.88 -23.33 -16.50
C LYS A 442 29.38 -23.62 -16.40
N SER A 443 28.53 -22.77 -16.98
CA SER A 443 27.07 -22.93 -16.94
C SER A 443 26.62 -23.99 -17.95
N LYS A 444 25.50 -24.66 -17.65
CA LYS A 444 24.89 -25.65 -18.56
C LYS A 444 24.15 -25.02 -19.75
N TYR A 445 24.07 -23.69 -19.82
CA TYR A 445 23.23 -22.97 -20.78
C TYR A 445 24.00 -22.60 -22.03
N HIS A 446 23.29 -22.59 -23.16
CA HIS A 446 23.84 -22.09 -24.40
C HIS A 446 23.93 -20.56 -24.34
N LEU A 447 24.89 -20.00 -25.09
CA LEU A 447 25.04 -18.55 -25.23
C LEU A 447 23.72 -17.88 -25.66
N GLN A 448 22.94 -18.56 -26.51
CA GLN A 448 21.65 -18.10 -27.00
C GLN A 448 20.60 -17.97 -25.90
N ASP A 449 20.61 -18.85 -24.89
CA ASP A 449 19.65 -18.79 -23.77
C ASP A 449 19.91 -17.53 -22.92
N VAL A 450 21.18 -17.24 -22.64
CA VAL A 450 21.61 -16.03 -21.92
C VAL A 450 21.26 -14.77 -22.70
N MET A 451 21.45 -14.79 -24.03
CA MET A 451 21.03 -13.69 -24.90
C MET A 451 19.51 -13.47 -24.84
N ALA A 452 18.72 -14.53 -24.97
CA ALA A 452 17.26 -14.45 -24.91
C ALA A 452 16.75 -13.90 -23.58
N ALA A 453 17.32 -14.37 -22.46
CA ALA A 453 17.03 -13.87 -21.11
C ALA A 453 17.32 -12.37 -20.99
N PHE A 454 18.48 -11.92 -21.48
CA PHE A 454 18.86 -10.51 -21.47
C PHE A 454 17.91 -9.65 -22.32
N ILE A 455 17.63 -10.05 -23.56
CA ILE A 455 16.74 -9.31 -24.48
C ILE A 455 15.36 -9.11 -23.86
N LYS A 456 14.76 -10.20 -23.35
CA LYS A 456 13.45 -10.18 -22.73
C LYS A 456 13.38 -9.15 -21.60
N GLU A 457 14.39 -9.11 -20.72
CA GLU A 457 14.35 -8.22 -19.56
C GLU A 457 14.71 -6.78 -19.86
N ILE A 458 15.52 -6.52 -20.89
CA ILE A 458 15.69 -5.15 -21.40
C ILE A 458 14.35 -4.62 -21.94
N GLN A 459 13.60 -5.44 -22.68
CA GLN A 459 12.28 -5.07 -23.21
C GLN A 459 11.27 -4.85 -22.08
N ASP A 460 11.14 -5.82 -21.18
CA ASP A 460 10.20 -5.75 -20.03
C ASP A 460 10.54 -4.58 -19.10
N GLY A 461 11.82 -4.40 -18.75
CA GLY A 461 12.28 -3.30 -17.90
C GLY A 461 12.05 -1.93 -18.56
N THR A 462 12.32 -1.80 -19.86
CA THR A 462 12.06 -0.53 -20.56
C THR A 462 10.55 -0.24 -20.64
N ALA A 463 9.70 -1.25 -20.84
CA ALA A 463 8.26 -1.09 -20.81
C ALA A 463 7.75 -0.64 -19.43
N LYS A 464 8.28 -1.23 -18.34
CA LYS A 464 8.00 -0.80 -16.96
C LYS A 464 8.43 0.64 -16.70
N LEU A 465 9.61 1.04 -17.18
CA LEU A 465 10.11 2.42 -17.06
C LEU A 465 9.26 3.40 -17.86
N ALA A 466 8.85 3.05 -19.08
CA ALA A 466 7.95 3.86 -19.91
C ALA A 466 6.60 4.07 -19.21
N TYR A 467 6.01 3.00 -18.67
CA TYR A 467 4.79 3.08 -17.88
C TYR A 467 4.95 3.97 -16.64
N ALA A 468 6.06 3.81 -15.90
CA ALA A 468 6.35 4.62 -14.72
C ALA A 468 6.53 6.11 -15.05
N ARG A 469 7.04 6.45 -16.24
CA ARG A 469 7.16 7.83 -16.75
C ARG A 469 5.83 8.42 -17.18
N GLN A 470 4.97 7.63 -17.83
CA GLN A 470 3.62 8.05 -18.24
C GLN A 470 2.69 8.27 -17.07
N ARG A 471 2.93 7.59 -15.93
CA ARG A 471 2.18 7.81 -14.70
C ARG A 471 2.34 9.29 -14.33
N PRO A 472 1.28 10.11 -14.40
CA PRO A 472 1.38 11.52 -14.01
C PRO A 472 1.96 11.50 -12.62
N ALA A 473 3.13 12.14 -12.45
CA ALA A 473 3.78 12.22 -11.16
C ALA A 473 2.66 12.60 -10.21
N ARG A 474 2.36 11.74 -9.23
CA ARG A 474 1.52 12.14 -8.11
C ARG A 474 2.32 13.31 -7.53
N ARG A 475 2.07 14.53 -8.05
CA ARG A 475 2.01 15.72 -7.26
C ARG A 475 1.05 15.24 -6.20
N ARG A 476 1.63 14.74 -5.09
CA ARG A 476 1.09 15.03 -3.77
C ARG A 476 0.78 16.50 -3.95
N ARG A 477 -0.49 16.82 -4.24
CA ARG A 477 -1.03 18.14 -4.00
C ARG A 477 -0.69 18.26 -2.54
N ARG A 478 0.50 18.83 -2.26
CA ARG A 478 0.74 19.54 -1.04
C ARG A 478 -0.46 20.45 -1.05
N THR A 479 -1.41 20.07 -0.22
CA THR A 479 -2.53 20.91 0.14
C THR A 479 -1.85 22.10 0.77
N ASP A 480 -1.48 23.05 -0.07
CA ASP A 480 -0.90 24.32 0.32
C ASP A 480 -1.90 25.10 1.15
#